data_AF-A0A170WDU4-F1
#
_entry.id   AF-A0A170WDU4-F1
#
_cell.length_a   1.000
_cell.length_b   1.000
_cell.length_c   1.000
_cell.angle_alpha   90.00
_cell.angle_beta   90.00
_cell.angle_gamma   90.00
#
_symmetry.space_group_name_H-M   'P 1'
#
loop_
_entity.id
_entity.type
_entity.pdbx_description
1 polymer ?
#
loop_
_entity_poly.entity_id
_entity_poly.type
_entity_poly.pdbx_seq_one_letter_code
_entity_poly.pdbx_strand_id
1 'polypeptide(L)' 'MDREGIAYTEINIEQDPESAAFVEKANGGNQTVPTLLFEDGTTLTNPSLAQVKQKLGV' A
#
# COMPACT_ATOMS: atom_id res chain seq x y z
N MET A 1 3.78 3.11 10.31
CA MET A 1 2.41 3.58 10.52
C MET A 1 2.01 3.45 11.98
N ASP A 2 2.36 2.34 12.63
CA ASP A 2 2.10 2.10 14.07
C ASP A 2 2.54 3.24 14.99
N ARG A 3 3.77 3.72 14.80
CA ARG A 3 4.33 4.83 15.60
C ARG A 3 3.53 6.13 15.48
N GLU A 4 2.86 6.34 14.36
CA GLU A 4 2.05 7.52 14.10
C GLU A 4 0.56 7.30 14.37
N GLY A 5 0.17 6.12 14.85
CA GLY A 5 -1.25 5.78 15.09
C GLY A 5 -2.10 5.67 13.83
N ILE A 6 -1.47 5.49 12.66
CA ILE A 6 -2.19 5.28 11.40
C ILE A 6 -2.59 3.81 11.33
N ALA A 7 -3.89 3.54 11.29
CA ALA A 7 -4.42 2.20 11.12
C ALA A 7 -4.22 1.70 9.68
N TYR A 8 -3.88 0.42 9.53
CA TYR A 8 -3.76 -0.25 8.25
C TYR A 8 -4.06 -1.74 8.43
N THR A 9 -4.40 -2.41 7.32
CA THR A 9 -4.48 -3.86 7.27
C THR A 9 -3.24 -4.36 6.54
N GLU A 10 -2.47 -5.24 7.20
CA GLU A 10 -1.33 -5.89 6.55
C GLU A 10 -1.82 -7.07 5.72
N ILE A 11 -1.37 -7.13 4.47
CA ILE A 11 -1.64 -8.25 3.56
C ILE A 11 -0.30 -8.75 3.03
N ASN A 12 0.03 -10.01 3.32
CA ASN A 12 1.21 -10.65 2.76
C ASN A 12 0.88 -11.28 1.40
N ILE A 13 1.32 -10.62 0.32
CA ILE A 13 1.06 -11.06 -1.05
C ILE A 13 1.71 -12.40 -1.41
N GLU A 14 2.73 -12.85 -0.69
CA GLU A 14 3.32 -14.18 -0.91
C GLU A 14 2.38 -15.32 -0.50
N GLN A 15 1.38 -15.02 0.32
CA GLN A 15 0.38 -15.97 0.81
C GLN A 15 -1.00 -15.75 0.17
N ASP A 16 -1.16 -14.70 -0.61
CA ASP A 16 -2.42 -14.32 -1.26
C ASP A 16 -2.17 -13.99 -2.75
N PRO A 17 -2.40 -14.97 -3.64
CA PRO A 17 -2.22 -14.79 -5.08
C PRO A 17 -3.07 -13.66 -5.69
N GLU A 18 -4.26 -13.38 -5.13
CA GLU A 18 -5.12 -12.30 -5.65
C GLU A 18 -4.51 -10.94 -5.33
N SER A 19 -3.98 -10.79 -4.12
CA SER A 19 -3.27 -9.57 -3.71
C SER A 19 -1.94 -9.38 -4.46
N ALA A 20 -1.22 -10.46 -4.77
CA ALA A 20 -0.03 -10.39 -5.63
C ALA A 20 -0.37 -9.85 -7.03
N ALA A 21 -1.44 -10.36 -7.64
CA ALA A 21 -1.92 -9.89 -8.95
C ALA A 21 -2.38 -8.43 -8.91
N PHE A 22 -3.01 -8.00 -7.81
CA PHE A 22 -3.36 -6.60 -7.60
C PHE A 22 -2.11 -5.70 -7.56
N VAL A 23 -1.11 -6.06 -6.74
CA VAL A 23 0.15 -5.29 -6.62
C VAL A 23 0.87 -5.23 -7.97
N GLU A 24 0.94 -6.34 -8.70
CA GLU A 24 1.54 -6.41 -10.03
C GLU A 24 0.87 -5.42 -11.00
N LYS A 25 -0.47 -5.42 -11.04
CA LYS A 25 -1.24 -4.50 -11.87
C LYS A 25 -1.02 -3.03 -11.48
N ALA A 26 -1.01 -2.73 -10.18
CA ALA A 26 -0.79 -1.37 -9.67
C ALA A 26 0.61 -0.83 -10.02
N ASN A 27 1.58 -1.72 -10.20
CA ASN A 27 3.01 -1.39 -10.34
C ASN A 27 3.57 -1.70 -11.74
N GLY A 28 2.71 -1.83 -12.74
CA GLY A 28 3.13 -2.03 -14.13
C GLY A 28 3.89 -3.35 -14.37
N GLY A 29 3.44 -4.44 -13.75
CA GLY A 29 4.04 -5.76 -13.90
C GLY A 29 5.01 -6.16 -12.77
N ASN A 30 5.19 -5.32 -11.75
CA ASN A 30 6.13 -5.59 -10.66
C ASN A 30 5.41 -5.87 -9.34
N GLN A 31 5.87 -6.84 -8.56
CA GLN A 31 5.33 -7.10 -7.22
C GLN A 31 6.07 -6.30 -6.14
N THR A 32 6.20 -4.98 -6.36
CA THR A 32 6.95 -4.09 -5.46
C THR A 32 6.21 -3.89 -4.14
N VAL A 33 6.90 -4.12 -3.03
CA VAL A 33 6.40 -3.87 -1.67
C VAL A 33 7.28 -2.85 -0.92
N PRO A 34 6.71 -2.04 -0.02
CA PRO A 34 5.28 -1.96 0.32
C PRO A 34 4.47 -1.18 -0.75
N THR A 35 3.29 -1.69 -1.12
CA THR A 35 2.27 -0.94 -1.87
C THR A 35 1.06 -0.72 -0.97
N LEU A 36 0.60 0.52 -0.89
CA LEU A 36 -0.58 0.90 -0.12
C LEU A 36 -1.76 1.12 -1.05
N LEU A 37 -2.91 0.58 -0.67
CA LEU A 37 -4.22 0.90 -1.24
C LEU A 37 -4.97 1.77 -0.23
N PHE A 38 -5.45 2.93 -0.69
CA PHE A 38 -6.26 3.86 0.11
C PHE A 38 -7.75 3.62 -0.15
N GLU A 39 -8.61 4.10 0.76
CA GLU A 39 -10.07 3.95 0.65
C GLU A 39 -10.65 4.61 -0.61
N ASP A 40 -9.97 5.63 -1.15
CA ASP A 40 -10.34 6.29 -2.41
C ASP A 40 -9.96 5.46 -3.66
N GLY A 41 -9.43 4.24 -3.47
CA GLY A 41 -9.02 3.32 -4.52
C GLY A 41 -7.67 3.66 -5.16
N THR A 42 -7.01 4.74 -4.72
CA THR A 42 -5.67 5.09 -5.22
C THR A 42 -4.59 4.26 -4.53
N THR A 43 -3.45 4.12 -5.19
CA THR A 43 -2.31 3.38 -4.66
C THR A 43 -1.05 4.24 -4.56
N LEU A 44 -0.22 3.95 -3.57
CA LEU A 44 1.16 4.46 -3.50
C LEU A 44 2.13 3.29 -3.35
N THR A 45 3.22 3.35 -4.12
CA THR A 45 4.23 2.29 -4.16
C THR A 45 5.51 2.79 -3.52
N ASN A 46 5.98 2.04 -2.53
CA ASN A 46 7.10 2.38 -1.66
C ASN A 46 7.05 3.83 -1.11
N PRO A 47 5.91 4.30 -0.55
CA PRO A 47 5.80 5.67 -0.09
C PRO A 47 6.59 5.92 1.20
N SER A 48 7.08 7.15 1.34
CA SER A 48 7.52 7.67 2.63
C SER A 48 6.33 7.91 3.56
N LEU A 49 6.58 7.87 4.87
CA LEU A 49 5.56 8.19 5.88
C LEU A 49 4.95 9.59 5.69
N ALA A 50 5.75 10.56 5.24
CA ALA A 50 5.27 11.92 4.97
C ALA A 50 4.25 11.96 3.82
N GLN A 51 4.48 11.17 2.75
CA GLN A 51 3.52 11.04 1.65
C GLN A 51 2.22 10.39 2.10
N VAL A 52 2.30 9.36 2.96
CA VAL A 52 1.11 8.72 3.54
C VAL A 52 0.30 9.71 4.36
N LYS A 53 0.95 10.47 5.24
CA LYS A 53 0.31 11.53 6.04
C LYS A 53 -0.36 12.60 5.19
N GLN A 54 0.36 13.12 4.19
CA GLN A 54 -0.20 14.07 3.23
C GLN A 54 -1.44 13.53 2.52
N LYS A 55 -1.41 12.26 2.11
CA LYS A 55 -2.53 11.60 1.42
C LYS A 55 -3.74 11.41 2.33
N LEU A 56 -3.52 11.15 3.62
CA LEU A 56 -4.56 11.01 4.64
C LEU A 56 -5.04 12.34 5.24
N GLY A 57 -4.29 13.44 5.04
CA GLY A 57 -4.58 14.74 5.62
C GLY A 57 -4.29 14.83 7.12
N VAL A 58 -3.30 14.07 7.62
CA VAL A 58 -2.90 13.99 9.04
C VAL A 58 -1.46 14.43 9.30
#